data_AF-A0A2G2VPJ3-F1
#
_entry.id   AF-A0A2G2VPJ3-F1
#
_cell.length_a   1.000
_cell.length_b   1.000
_cell.length_c   1.000
_cell.angle_alpha   90.00
_cell.angle_beta   90.00
_cell.angle_gamma   90.00
#
_symmetry.space_group_name_H-M   'P 1'
#
loop_
_entity.id
_entity.type
_entity.pdbx_description
1 polymer ?
#
loop_
_entity_poly.entity_id
_entity_poly.type
_entity_poly.pdbx_seq_one_letter_code
_entity_poly.pdbx_strand_id
1 'polypeptide(L)'
;MQHPKKSHWEAATMVVGYLKNSVGQGVWLKFEPVNTLTCWCDSDWATCLNTRRLVTSYVIHFGESLTSWKSKKQHTISRGSAEAEYRSMASAVAELTCNISEAKTFSFKETTIDDIQIAFKQNKLTSRRLVELYLSEIQKANPILKGIIEVNPDALFLADKADQERKSGALLSSRLHGIPVLVKDNIATKDKLNTTAGSLALVGSIVPQDAGVVKKLRNAGAIILGKATMTEWAASRSSTMPNGWNGRLGQALNPYVASADPSGSSTGSATSVAANLAAVALGTETAGSILSPSNSNSVVGIKPTVGLASRAGVIPISHRQDTVGPICRTVSDAVEVLDAIVGFDQDDFLATKKASTYIPHGGYQQFLKADGLKDKRLGISKDLFGSNDIKTYQQHFNTLRQKGAVLVDNLEIPNIYLVQDALVVAQRIALSAESKMNLNAYLKKLVYTRVRSLADVIAFNKVSASEKVEEYGQDIMEAAEKTNGIGKLEREALSNITKACKYGFEKMMKEKALDALMSPGADIADLLAIGGYPGINVPAGYDKNGVPFGISFGGLKGSEPTLIEIAYGFEQATHIRKSPPSHPRWDYISDSI
;
A
#
# COMPACT_ATOMS: atom_id res chain seq x y z
N MET A 1 14.73 -20.52 -65.50
CA MET A 1 13.76 -20.22 -64.42
C MET A 1 12.37 -20.48 -64.97
N GLN A 2 11.58 -21.35 -64.33
CA GLN A 2 10.25 -21.69 -64.84
C GLN A 2 9.28 -20.51 -64.65
N HIS A 3 8.45 -20.24 -65.67
CA HIS A 3 7.38 -19.25 -65.57
C HIS A 3 6.35 -19.70 -64.52
N PRO A 4 5.77 -18.77 -63.73
CA PRO A 4 4.82 -19.14 -62.69
C PRO A 4 3.59 -19.83 -63.28
N LYS A 5 3.19 -20.97 -62.71
CA LYS A 5 1.95 -21.67 -63.04
C LYS A 5 0.74 -20.82 -62.62
N LYS A 6 -0.42 -21.07 -63.23
CA LYS A 6 -1.68 -20.38 -62.91
C LYS A 6 -2.01 -20.42 -61.41
N SER A 7 -1.75 -21.56 -60.75
CA SER A 7 -1.92 -21.71 -59.31
C SER A 7 -1.04 -20.78 -58.46
N HIS A 8 0.15 -20.43 -58.94
CA HIS A 8 1.02 -19.45 -58.27
C HIS A 8 0.43 -18.04 -58.37
N TRP A 9 -0.16 -17.69 -59.51
CA TRP A 9 -0.85 -16.40 -59.69
C TRP A 9 -2.14 -16.33 -58.87
N GLU A 10 -2.92 -17.41 -58.80
CA GLU A 10 -4.14 -17.49 -57.99
C GLU A 10 -3.82 -17.35 -56.50
N ALA A 11 -2.80 -18.05 -56.01
CA ALA A 11 -2.33 -17.92 -54.62
C ALA A 11 -1.81 -16.51 -54.32
N ALA A 12 -1.00 -15.92 -55.20
CA ALA A 12 -0.52 -14.55 -55.04
C ALA A 12 -1.68 -13.53 -55.03
N THR A 13 -2.69 -13.73 -55.86
CA THR A 13 -3.87 -12.86 -55.94
C THR A 13 -4.75 -12.98 -54.70
N MET A 14 -4.88 -14.18 -54.14
CA MET A 14 -5.56 -14.40 -52.85
C MET A 14 -4.82 -13.72 -51.70
N VAL A 15 -3.49 -13.81 -51.66
CA VAL A 15 -2.66 -13.15 -50.64
C VAL A 15 -2.77 -11.63 -50.78
N VAL A 16 -2.69 -11.08 -52.00
CA VAL A 16 -2.86 -9.65 -52.26
C VAL A 16 -4.28 -9.19 -51.92
N GLY A 17 -5.30 -10.00 -52.22
CA GLY A 17 -6.70 -9.71 -51.89
C GLY A 17 -6.95 -9.70 -50.38
N TYR A 18 -6.34 -10.64 -49.65
CA TYR A 18 -6.34 -10.66 -48.19
C TYR A 18 -5.62 -9.43 -47.60
N LEU A 19 -4.42 -9.10 -48.11
CA LEU A 19 -3.66 -7.93 -47.66
C LEU A 19 -4.38 -6.59 -47.95
N LYS A 20 -5.11 -6.50 -49.05
CA LYS A 20 -5.87 -5.30 -49.45
C LYS A 20 -7.07 -5.03 -48.53
N ASN A 21 -7.67 -6.09 -47.98
CA ASN A 21 -8.88 -6.00 -47.16
C ASN A 21 -8.61 -6.12 -45.64
N SER A 22 -7.38 -6.44 -45.24
CA SER A 22 -6.97 -6.66 -43.83
C SER A 22 -5.96 -5.61 -43.33
N VAL A 23 -6.11 -4.35 -43.75
CA VAL A 23 -5.25 -3.25 -43.29
C VAL A 23 -5.38 -3.10 -41.77
N GLY A 24 -4.33 -3.48 -41.03
CA GLY A 24 -4.29 -3.41 -39.55
C GLY A 24 -4.24 -4.76 -38.82
N GLN A 25 -4.18 -5.90 -39.52
CA GLN A 25 -3.96 -7.21 -38.90
C GLN A 25 -2.63 -7.79 -39.38
N GLY A 26 -1.55 -7.47 -38.67
CA GLY A 26 -0.20 -7.98 -38.99
C GLY A 26 -0.14 -9.49 -38.84
N VAL A 27 0.28 -10.21 -39.89
CA VAL A 27 0.59 -11.64 -39.81
C VAL A 27 1.86 -11.92 -40.60
N TRP A 28 3.01 -11.66 -39.98
CA TRP A 28 4.27 -12.39 -40.21
C TRP A 28 5.09 -12.28 -38.92
N LEU A 29 4.76 -13.08 -37.91
CA LEU A 29 5.62 -13.26 -36.73
C LEU A 29 6.58 -14.41 -37.03
N LYS A 30 7.87 -14.11 -37.21
CA LYS A 30 8.93 -15.11 -37.06
C LYS A 30 9.11 -15.37 -35.56
N PHE A 31 9.29 -16.63 -35.18
CA PHE A 31 9.67 -16.97 -33.81
C PHE A 31 11.13 -16.56 -33.59
N GLU A 32 11.36 -15.45 -32.90
CA GLU A 32 12.69 -15.02 -32.47
C GLU A 32 12.67 -14.68 -30.96
N PRO A 33 13.77 -14.93 -30.23
CA PRO A 33 13.84 -14.74 -28.78
C PRO A 33 14.10 -13.27 -28.37
N VAL A 34 13.63 -12.30 -29.16
CA VAL A 34 13.95 -10.87 -28.97
C VAL A 34 12.74 -10.10 -28.46
N ASN A 35 12.87 -9.45 -27.29
CA ASN A 35 11.81 -8.62 -26.66
C ASN A 35 11.96 -7.12 -26.99
N THR A 36 12.36 -6.79 -28.22
CA THR A 36 12.61 -5.40 -28.63
C THR A 36 11.54 -4.96 -29.62
N LEU A 37 10.87 -3.85 -29.32
CA LEU A 37 9.94 -3.20 -30.24
C LEU A 37 10.61 -1.96 -30.85
N THR A 38 10.73 -1.92 -32.17
CA THR A 38 11.42 -0.85 -32.90
C THR A 38 10.43 -0.13 -33.80
N CYS A 39 10.35 1.19 -33.74
CA CYS A 39 9.49 1.97 -34.63
C CYS A 39 10.29 2.99 -35.43
N TRP A 40 10.00 3.04 -36.72
CA TRP A 40 10.49 4.07 -37.63
C TRP A 40 9.31 4.91 -38.05
N CYS A 41 9.45 6.23 -37.96
CA CYS A 41 8.49 7.18 -38.50
C CYS A 41 9.16 8.03 -39.56
N ASP A 42 8.40 8.37 -40.60
CA ASP A 42 8.82 9.27 -41.65
C ASP A 42 7.71 10.27 -41.95
N SER A 43 8.08 11.43 -42.47
CA SER A 43 7.14 12.42 -42.96
C SER A 43 7.70 13.07 -44.22
N ASP A 44 6.97 12.94 -45.33
CA ASP A 44 7.32 13.67 -46.54
C ASP A 44 6.71 15.08 -46.47
N TRP A 45 7.60 16.06 -46.30
CA TRP A 45 7.31 17.48 -46.44
C TRP A 45 7.81 18.05 -47.79
N ALA A 46 8.72 17.34 -48.47
CA ALA A 46 9.63 17.90 -49.47
C ALA A 46 9.05 18.05 -50.90
N THR A 47 7.82 17.61 -51.16
CA THR A 47 7.21 17.69 -52.51
C THR A 47 5.94 18.54 -52.59
N CYS A 48 5.67 19.37 -51.58
CA CYS A 48 4.31 19.89 -51.37
C CYS A 48 4.07 21.39 -51.60
N LEU A 49 4.90 22.09 -52.38
CA LEU A 49 4.61 23.49 -52.73
C LEU A 49 3.31 23.64 -53.54
N ASN A 50 2.93 22.61 -54.32
CA ASN A 50 1.78 22.70 -55.25
C ASN A 50 0.60 21.76 -54.92
N THR A 51 0.73 20.79 -54.00
CA THR A 51 -0.32 19.76 -53.81
C THR A 51 -0.99 19.74 -52.43
N ARG A 52 -0.51 20.51 -51.44
CA ARG A 52 -1.10 20.63 -50.08
C ARG A 52 -1.39 19.29 -49.35
N ARG A 53 -0.65 18.23 -49.66
CA ARG A 53 -0.79 16.87 -49.09
C ARG A 53 0.46 16.47 -48.32
N LEU A 54 0.34 16.38 -46.99
CA LEU A 54 1.36 15.78 -46.13
C LEU A 54 1.08 14.29 -45.94
N VAL A 55 2.11 13.44 -46.03
CA VAL A 55 2.01 12.02 -45.69
C VAL A 55 2.85 11.77 -44.45
N THR A 56 2.22 11.29 -43.37
CA THR A 56 2.96 10.72 -42.24
C THR A 56 2.88 9.21 -42.34
N SER A 57 4.00 8.55 -42.15
CA SER A 57 4.06 7.10 -42.10
C SER A 57 4.85 6.61 -40.90
N TYR A 58 4.47 5.44 -40.41
CA TYR A 58 5.26 4.70 -39.46
C TYR A 58 5.26 3.22 -39.80
N VAL A 59 6.27 2.53 -39.28
CA VAL A 59 6.41 1.08 -39.31
C VAL A 59 6.94 0.62 -37.96
N ILE A 60 6.35 -0.42 -37.40
CA ILE A 60 6.66 -0.97 -36.07
C ILE A 60 7.05 -2.44 -36.24
N HIS A 61 8.19 -2.80 -35.69
CA HIS A 61 8.72 -4.15 -35.67
C HIS A 61 8.80 -4.69 -34.23
N PHE A 62 8.61 -6.00 -34.07
CA PHE A 62 8.93 -6.76 -32.86
C PHE A 62 10.02 -7.77 -33.23
N GLY A 63 11.24 -7.58 -32.72
CA GLY A 63 12.43 -8.20 -33.31
C GLY A 63 12.56 -7.80 -34.79
N GLU A 64 12.73 -8.77 -35.68
CA GLU A 64 12.66 -8.53 -37.13
C GLU A 64 11.24 -8.51 -37.71
N SER A 65 10.22 -8.92 -36.94
CA SER A 65 8.85 -9.12 -37.43
C SER A 65 8.11 -7.80 -37.59
N LEU A 66 7.55 -7.53 -38.77
CA LEU A 66 6.69 -6.37 -39.01
C LEU A 66 5.33 -6.55 -38.31
N THR A 67 5.00 -5.67 -37.36
CA THR A 67 3.80 -5.79 -36.52
C THR A 67 2.70 -4.79 -36.88
N SER A 68 3.05 -3.55 -37.17
CA SER A 68 2.09 -2.53 -37.60
C SER A 68 2.78 -1.55 -38.55
N TRP A 69 2.07 -1.06 -39.56
CA TRP A 69 2.53 0.04 -40.38
C TRP A 69 1.33 0.86 -40.84
N LYS A 70 1.56 2.14 -41.09
CA LYS A 70 0.54 3.04 -41.60
C LYS A 70 1.17 4.10 -42.46
N SER A 71 0.54 4.41 -43.57
CA SER A 71 0.83 5.61 -44.36
C SER A 71 -0.48 6.34 -44.55
N LYS A 72 -0.56 7.58 -44.05
CA LYS A 72 -1.80 8.35 -44.07
C LYS A 72 -1.54 9.76 -44.60
N LYS A 73 -2.35 10.16 -45.58
CA LYS A 73 -2.49 11.56 -46.00
C LYS A 73 -3.18 12.34 -44.88
N GLN A 74 -2.52 13.38 -44.39
CA GLN A 74 -3.05 14.23 -43.33
C GLN A 74 -4.03 15.25 -43.89
N HIS A 75 -5.12 15.49 -43.15
CA HIS A 75 -6.14 16.47 -43.52
C HIS A 75 -5.73 17.92 -43.21
N THR A 76 -4.71 18.08 -42.36
CA THR A 76 -4.12 19.37 -41.96
C THR A 76 -2.71 19.48 -42.51
N ILE A 77 -2.39 20.67 -43.02
CA ILE A 77 -1.07 21.01 -43.57
C ILE A 77 -0.18 21.48 -42.43
N SER A 78 0.95 20.82 -42.21
CA SER A 78 1.98 21.26 -41.25
C SER A 78 2.63 22.57 -41.71
N ARG A 79 2.96 23.46 -40.77
CA ARG A 79 3.57 24.77 -41.06
C ARG A 79 5.07 24.69 -41.35
N GLY A 80 5.69 23.54 -41.10
CA GLY A 80 7.10 23.26 -41.42
C GLY A 80 7.42 21.77 -41.28
N SER A 81 8.63 21.39 -41.71
CA SER A 81 9.14 20.01 -41.63
C SER A 81 9.17 19.50 -40.19
N ALA A 82 9.64 20.30 -39.24
CA ALA A 82 9.68 19.93 -37.82
C ALA A 82 8.30 19.58 -37.23
N GLU A 83 7.25 20.31 -37.62
CA GLU A 83 5.88 20.01 -37.18
C GLU A 83 5.35 18.70 -37.82
N ALA A 84 5.72 18.43 -39.08
CA ALA A 84 5.37 17.20 -39.77
C ALA A 84 6.02 15.97 -39.12
N GLU A 85 7.31 16.07 -38.81
CA GLU A 85 8.07 15.03 -38.10
C GLU A 85 7.48 14.78 -36.70
N TYR A 86 7.19 15.86 -35.95
CA TYR A 86 6.59 15.74 -34.62
C TYR A 86 5.22 15.05 -34.65
N ARG A 87 4.36 15.38 -35.62
CA ARG A 87 3.05 14.73 -35.79
C ARG A 87 3.18 13.25 -36.18
N SER A 88 4.16 12.92 -37.02
CA SER A 88 4.46 11.52 -37.39
C SER A 88 4.92 10.74 -36.17
N MET A 89 5.86 11.29 -35.40
CA MET A 89 6.35 10.72 -34.15
C MET A 89 5.23 10.55 -33.11
N ALA A 90 4.38 11.55 -32.91
CA ALA A 90 3.26 11.46 -31.97
C ALA A 90 2.27 10.34 -32.35
N SER A 91 1.97 10.20 -33.65
CA SER A 91 1.10 9.12 -34.15
C SER A 91 1.74 7.75 -33.97
N ALA A 92 3.04 7.64 -34.24
CA ALA A 92 3.82 6.43 -34.04
C ALA A 92 3.87 6.03 -32.56
N VAL A 93 4.14 6.96 -31.65
CA VAL A 93 4.16 6.74 -30.20
C VAL A 93 2.79 6.33 -29.68
N ALA A 94 1.71 6.95 -30.17
CA ALA A 94 0.35 6.57 -29.79
C ALA A 94 0.03 5.12 -30.19
N GLU A 95 0.37 4.73 -31.42
CA GLU A 95 0.21 3.35 -31.88
C GLU A 95 1.10 2.38 -31.08
N LEU A 96 2.35 2.76 -30.79
CA LEU A 96 3.28 1.96 -30.00
C LEU A 96 2.72 1.69 -28.60
N THR A 97 2.19 2.73 -27.97
CA THR A 97 1.57 2.67 -26.65
C THR A 97 0.32 1.80 -26.67
N CYS A 98 -0.49 1.88 -27.74
CA CYS A 98 -1.65 1.01 -27.95
C CYS A 98 -1.23 -0.46 -28.10
N ASN A 99 -0.26 -0.76 -28.95
CA ASN A 99 0.23 -2.13 -29.18
C ASN A 99 0.87 -2.74 -27.92
N ILE A 100 1.64 -1.96 -27.16
CA ILE A 100 2.21 -2.41 -25.88
C ILE A 100 1.08 -2.67 -24.87
N SER A 101 0.01 -1.86 -24.87
CA SER A 101 -1.17 -2.07 -24.03
C SER A 101 -1.97 -3.31 -24.43
N GLU A 102 -2.10 -3.57 -25.73
CA GLU A 102 -2.81 -4.73 -26.27
C GLU A 102 -2.03 -6.05 -26.04
N ALA A 103 -0.71 -6.01 -26.22
CA ALA A 103 0.20 -7.15 -26.06
C ALA A 103 0.46 -7.57 -24.60
N LYS A 104 0.12 -6.73 -23.61
CA LYS A 104 0.14 -7.15 -22.21
C LYS A 104 -1.04 -8.08 -21.92
N THR A 105 -0.75 -9.37 -21.81
CA THR A 105 -1.61 -10.34 -21.12
C THR A 105 -1.68 -9.96 -19.64
N PHE A 106 -2.88 -9.91 -19.04
CA PHE A 106 -3.02 -9.58 -17.62
C PHE A 106 -2.19 -10.57 -16.78
N SER A 107 -1.21 -10.07 -16.04
CA SER A 107 -0.47 -10.83 -15.03
C SER A 107 -1.10 -10.57 -13.68
N PHE A 108 -1.57 -11.63 -13.01
CA PHE A 108 -2.18 -11.53 -11.70
C PHE A 108 -1.18 -11.14 -10.59
N LYS A 109 0.02 -11.71 -10.61
CA LYS A 109 1.04 -11.44 -9.59
C LYS A 109 1.64 -10.04 -9.77
N GLU A 110 1.83 -9.34 -8.66
CA GLU A 110 2.35 -7.97 -8.60
C GLU A 110 1.55 -6.94 -9.40
N THR A 111 0.30 -7.25 -9.75
CA THR A 111 -0.59 -6.30 -10.44
C THR A 111 -0.93 -5.12 -9.53
N THR A 112 -0.97 -3.92 -10.12
CA THR A 112 -1.38 -2.67 -9.46
C THR A 112 -2.89 -2.44 -9.61
N ILE A 113 -3.46 -1.49 -8.85
CA ILE A 113 -4.85 -1.05 -9.05
C ILE A 113 -5.05 -0.53 -10.48
N ASP A 114 -4.06 0.18 -11.04
CA ASP A 114 -4.16 0.70 -12.41
C ASP A 114 -4.23 -0.42 -13.45
N ASP A 115 -3.36 -1.43 -13.33
CA ASP A 115 -3.38 -2.60 -14.21
C ASP A 115 -4.73 -3.34 -14.14
N ILE A 116 -5.28 -3.50 -12.94
CA ILE A 116 -6.59 -4.13 -12.73
C ILE A 116 -7.69 -3.29 -13.39
N GLN A 117 -7.72 -1.97 -13.18
CA GLN A 117 -8.75 -1.11 -13.77
C GLN A 117 -8.65 -1.06 -15.30
N ILE A 118 -7.43 -1.06 -15.86
CA ILE A 118 -7.20 -1.19 -17.31
C ILE A 118 -7.76 -2.53 -17.81
N ALA A 119 -7.46 -3.63 -17.12
CA ALA A 119 -7.95 -4.96 -17.52
C ALA A 119 -9.49 -5.06 -17.43
N PHE A 120 -10.12 -4.44 -16.43
CA PHE A 120 -11.57 -4.32 -16.33
C PHE A 120 -12.15 -3.52 -17.51
N LYS A 121 -11.56 -2.36 -17.84
CA LYS A 121 -12.01 -1.50 -18.95
C LYS A 121 -11.88 -2.20 -20.31
N GLN A 122 -10.85 -3.02 -20.47
CA GLN A 122 -10.61 -3.81 -21.69
C GLN A 122 -11.41 -5.12 -21.74
N ASN A 123 -12.25 -5.40 -20.73
CA ASN A 123 -12.95 -6.69 -20.56
C ASN A 123 -12.02 -7.92 -20.57
N LYS A 124 -10.74 -7.73 -20.21
CA LYS A 124 -9.74 -8.81 -20.06
C LYS A 124 -9.83 -9.49 -18.70
N LEU A 125 -10.46 -8.84 -17.73
CA LEU A 125 -10.66 -9.31 -16.36
C LEU A 125 -12.03 -8.85 -15.86
N THR A 126 -12.63 -9.61 -14.95
CA THR A 126 -13.82 -9.20 -14.19
C THR A 126 -13.49 -9.19 -12.70
N SER A 127 -14.22 -8.43 -11.90
CA SER A 127 -14.06 -8.40 -10.45
C SER A 127 -14.26 -9.80 -9.86
N ARG A 128 -15.24 -10.56 -10.37
CA ARG A 128 -15.42 -11.96 -9.98
C ARG A 128 -14.17 -12.80 -10.25
N ARG A 129 -13.61 -12.72 -11.46
CA ARG A 129 -12.43 -13.50 -11.81
C ARG A 129 -11.22 -13.12 -10.94
N LEU A 130 -11.07 -11.83 -10.64
CA LEU A 130 -10.02 -11.34 -9.74
C LEU A 130 -10.18 -11.91 -8.32
N VAL A 131 -11.40 -11.92 -7.77
CA VAL A 131 -11.68 -12.52 -6.46
C VAL A 131 -11.40 -14.02 -6.46
N GLU A 132 -11.79 -14.75 -7.50
CA GLU A 132 -11.47 -16.19 -7.65
C GLU A 132 -9.96 -16.45 -7.63
N LEU A 133 -9.16 -15.61 -8.30
CA LEU A 133 -7.71 -15.72 -8.31
C LEU A 133 -7.13 -15.53 -6.90
N TYR A 134 -7.56 -14.51 -6.16
CA TYR A 134 -7.11 -14.31 -4.78
C TYR A 134 -7.56 -15.46 -3.87
N LEU A 135 -8.81 -15.91 -3.95
CA LEU A 135 -9.30 -17.06 -3.14
C LEU A 135 -8.49 -18.33 -3.41
N SER A 136 -8.10 -18.59 -4.65
CA SER A 136 -7.20 -19.70 -5.02
C SER A 136 -5.83 -19.56 -4.35
N GLU A 137 -5.22 -18.37 -4.37
CA GLU A 137 -3.92 -18.18 -3.72
C GLU A 137 -4.01 -18.24 -2.20
N ILE A 138 -5.09 -17.73 -1.62
CA ILE A 138 -5.37 -17.86 -0.18
C ILE A 138 -5.44 -19.34 0.22
N GLN A 139 -6.16 -20.16 -0.54
CA GLN A 139 -6.27 -21.59 -0.26
C GLN A 139 -4.91 -22.31 -0.27
N LYS A 140 -3.99 -21.88 -1.13
CA LYS A 140 -2.65 -22.49 -1.26
C LYS A 140 -1.69 -22.01 -0.17
N ALA A 141 -1.61 -20.71 0.06
CA ALA A 141 -0.53 -20.11 0.86
C ALA A 141 -0.93 -19.80 2.30
N ASN A 142 -2.20 -19.47 2.56
CA ASN A 142 -2.64 -19.06 3.90
C ASN A 142 -2.57 -20.16 4.97
N PRO A 143 -2.72 -21.47 4.67
CA PRO A 143 -2.47 -22.52 5.67
C PRO A 143 -1.06 -22.48 6.28
N ILE A 144 -0.08 -21.95 5.54
CA ILE A 144 1.32 -21.80 5.97
C ILE A 144 1.53 -20.40 6.56
N LEU A 145 1.23 -19.36 5.79
CA LEU A 145 1.54 -17.96 6.15
C LEU A 145 0.65 -17.43 7.26
N LYS A 146 -0.59 -17.94 7.37
CA LYS A 146 -1.61 -17.51 8.33
C LYS A 146 -1.82 -15.99 8.30
N GLY A 147 -1.80 -15.37 7.11
CA GLY A 147 -1.99 -13.94 6.90
C GLY A 147 -3.45 -13.47 7.00
N ILE A 148 -4.40 -14.36 6.75
CA ILE A 148 -5.84 -14.08 6.72
C ILE A 148 -6.54 -14.94 7.76
N ILE A 149 -7.28 -14.31 8.66
CA ILE A 149 -7.99 -14.97 9.75
C ILE A 149 -9.40 -15.41 9.35
N GLU A 150 -10.05 -14.66 8.46
CA GLU A 150 -11.37 -15.01 7.90
C GLU A 150 -11.50 -14.50 6.48
N VAL A 151 -12.15 -15.28 5.62
CA VAL A 151 -12.53 -14.88 4.26
C VAL A 151 -14.02 -14.52 4.25
N ASN A 152 -14.40 -13.44 3.56
CA ASN A 152 -15.79 -13.04 3.44
C ASN A 152 -16.56 -14.07 2.59
N PRO A 153 -17.56 -14.79 3.13
CA PRO A 153 -18.31 -15.77 2.36
C PRO A 153 -19.10 -15.14 1.20
N ASP A 154 -19.40 -13.84 1.29
CA ASP A 154 -20.14 -13.11 0.27
C ASP A 154 -19.21 -12.41 -0.76
N ALA A 155 -17.88 -12.59 -0.70
CA ALA A 155 -16.91 -11.90 -1.56
C ALA A 155 -17.19 -12.06 -3.06
N LEU A 156 -17.51 -13.28 -3.50
CA LEU A 156 -17.83 -13.56 -4.92
C LEU A 156 -19.13 -12.90 -5.36
N PHE A 157 -20.15 -12.89 -4.50
CA PHE A 157 -21.42 -12.22 -4.77
C PHE A 157 -21.23 -10.69 -4.89
N LEU A 158 -20.42 -10.09 -4.00
CA LEU A 158 -20.07 -8.68 -4.06
C LEU A 158 -19.29 -8.35 -5.35
N ALA A 159 -18.45 -9.28 -5.81
CA ALA A 159 -17.72 -9.14 -7.07
C ALA A 159 -18.64 -9.19 -8.30
N ASP A 160 -19.60 -10.13 -8.32
CA ASP A 160 -20.64 -10.20 -9.36
C ASP A 160 -21.46 -8.90 -9.42
N LYS A 161 -21.81 -8.34 -8.26
CA LYS A 161 -22.51 -7.05 -8.16
C LYS A 161 -21.66 -5.91 -8.75
N ALA A 162 -20.37 -5.83 -8.40
CA ALA A 162 -19.48 -4.81 -8.94
C ALA A 162 -19.34 -4.90 -10.47
N ASP A 163 -19.31 -6.11 -11.02
CA ASP A 163 -19.29 -6.34 -12.47
C ASP A 163 -20.61 -5.93 -13.15
N GLN A 164 -21.77 -6.17 -12.52
CA GLN A 164 -23.07 -5.70 -13.01
C GLN A 164 -23.17 -4.17 -13.02
N GLU A 165 -22.73 -3.52 -11.94
CA GLU A 165 -22.68 -2.06 -11.84
C GLU A 165 -21.81 -1.48 -12.96
N ARG A 166 -20.65 -2.10 -13.24
CA ARG A 166 -19.74 -1.71 -14.33
C ARG A 166 -20.40 -1.85 -15.71
N LYS A 167 -21.15 -2.93 -15.95
CA LYS A 167 -21.89 -3.15 -17.21
C LYS A 167 -23.05 -2.17 -17.40
N SER A 168 -23.70 -1.75 -16.31
CA SER A 168 -24.86 -0.84 -16.37
C SER A 168 -24.52 0.59 -16.80
N GLY A 169 -23.24 0.95 -16.91
CA GLY A 169 -22.80 2.29 -17.24
C GLY A 169 -23.01 3.30 -16.12
N ALA A 170 -23.24 2.84 -14.88
CA ALA A 170 -23.21 3.69 -13.71
C ALA A 170 -21.89 4.48 -13.70
N LEU A 171 -21.95 5.78 -13.36
CA LEU A 171 -20.75 6.62 -13.22
C LEU A 171 -19.89 6.08 -12.07
N LEU A 172 -18.99 5.16 -12.39
CA LEU A 172 -18.00 4.62 -11.48
C LEU A 172 -16.80 5.55 -11.47
N SER A 173 -16.85 6.59 -10.66
CA SER A 173 -15.77 7.57 -10.55
C SER A 173 -14.56 7.08 -9.75
N SER A 174 -14.71 5.98 -8.99
CA SER A 174 -13.65 5.47 -8.12
C SER A 174 -12.80 4.37 -8.77
N ARG A 175 -11.48 4.48 -8.61
CA ARG A 175 -10.48 3.49 -9.04
C ARG A 175 -10.45 2.24 -8.14
N LEU A 176 -11.17 2.25 -7.01
CA LEU A 176 -11.34 1.06 -6.17
C LEU A 176 -12.57 0.21 -6.54
N HIS A 177 -13.35 0.60 -7.55
CA HIS A 177 -14.55 -0.13 -7.91
C HIS A 177 -14.22 -1.56 -8.36
N GLY A 178 -14.72 -2.53 -7.60
CA GLY A 178 -14.50 -3.95 -7.82
C GLY A 178 -13.11 -4.47 -7.43
N ILE A 179 -12.32 -3.68 -6.69
CA ILE A 179 -11.02 -4.09 -6.14
C ILE A 179 -11.23 -4.82 -4.80
N PRO A 180 -10.67 -6.04 -4.61
CA PRO A 180 -10.73 -6.74 -3.34
C PRO A 180 -9.73 -6.22 -2.31
N VAL A 181 -10.23 -5.87 -1.13
CA VAL A 181 -9.48 -5.26 -0.02
C VAL A 181 -9.58 -6.13 1.22
N LEU A 182 -8.44 -6.41 1.86
CA LEU A 182 -8.43 -6.96 3.23
C LEU A 182 -8.48 -5.85 4.26
N VAL A 183 -9.22 -6.06 5.34
CA VAL A 183 -9.18 -5.15 6.50
C VAL A 183 -8.66 -5.92 7.71
N LYS A 184 -7.80 -5.32 8.51
CA LYS A 184 -7.32 -5.93 9.76
C LYS A 184 -8.48 -6.34 10.67
N ASP A 185 -8.32 -7.43 11.40
CA ASP A 185 -9.36 -8.05 12.23
C ASP A 185 -9.93 -7.15 13.36
N ASN A 186 -9.27 -6.02 13.66
CA ASN A 186 -9.80 -5.03 14.58
C ASN A 186 -10.68 -3.95 13.94
N ILE A 187 -10.94 -4.00 12.63
CA ILE A 187 -11.79 -3.04 11.91
C ILE A 187 -13.18 -3.65 11.71
N ALA A 188 -14.24 -3.03 12.23
CA ALA A 188 -15.60 -3.58 12.16
C ALA A 188 -16.16 -3.64 10.74
N THR A 189 -16.84 -4.75 10.44
CA THR A 189 -17.68 -4.94 9.24
C THR A 189 -19.01 -5.57 9.63
N LYS A 190 -20.09 -5.18 8.96
CA LYS A 190 -21.43 -5.79 9.05
C LYS A 190 -21.62 -7.00 8.15
N ASP A 191 -20.56 -7.43 7.45
CA ASP A 191 -20.51 -8.72 6.75
C ASP A 191 -20.71 -9.90 7.72
N LYS A 192 -20.84 -11.11 7.16
CA LYS A 192 -20.80 -12.38 7.90
C LYS A 192 -19.37 -12.73 8.32
N LEU A 193 -18.72 -11.78 9.00
CA LEU A 193 -17.34 -11.83 9.48
C LEU A 193 -17.32 -11.42 10.96
N ASN A 194 -16.37 -11.96 11.71
CA ASN A 194 -16.11 -11.49 13.07
C ASN A 194 -15.18 -10.27 13.07
N THR A 195 -15.15 -9.52 14.17
CA THR A 195 -14.18 -8.45 14.43
C THR A 195 -13.68 -8.64 15.84
N THR A 196 -12.50 -9.25 16.00
CA THR A 196 -12.11 -9.84 17.29
C THR A 196 -10.77 -9.38 17.82
N ALA A 197 -10.04 -8.54 17.07
CA ALA A 197 -8.66 -8.20 17.38
C ALA A 197 -7.76 -9.43 17.63
N GLY A 198 -8.02 -10.52 16.91
CA GLY A 198 -7.32 -11.81 17.07
C GLY A 198 -7.76 -12.69 18.26
N SER A 199 -8.60 -12.20 19.18
CA SER A 199 -8.96 -12.93 20.41
C SER A 199 -10.25 -13.75 20.31
N LEU A 200 -10.28 -14.91 20.95
CA LEU A 200 -11.46 -15.75 21.04
C LEU A 200 -12.56 -15.12 21.90
N ALA A 201 -12.21 -14.19 22.80
CA ALA A 201 -13.16 -13.49 23.67
C ALA A 201 -14.27 -12.76 22.88
N LEU A 202 -13.95 -12.31 21.67
CA LEU A 202 -14.84 -11.54 20.82
C LEU A 202 -15.52 -12.35 19.70
N VAL A 203 -15.22 -13.64 19.56
CA VAL A 203 -15.87 -14.50 18.55
C VAL A 203 -17.38 -14.56 18.80
N GLY A 204 -18.16 -14.29 17.75
CA GLY A 204 -19.61 -14.20 17.81
C GLY A 204 -20.14 -12.86 18.34
N SER A 205 -19.28 -11.87 18.60
CA SER A 205 -19.73 -10.52 18.91
C SER A 205 -20.36 -9.85 17.69
N ILE A 206 -21.39 -9.04 17.91
CA ILE A 206 -22.12 -8.34 16.86
C ILE A 206 -21.81 -6.85 16.96
N VAL A 207 -21.14 -6.32 15.95
CA VAL A 207 -20.87 -4.88 15.81
C VAL A 207 -22.14 -4.12 15.44
N PRO A 208 -22.32 -2.85 15.88
CA PRO A 208 -23.52 -2.08 15.58
C PRO A 208 -23.58 -1.58 14.13
N GLN A 209 -22.43 -1.40 13.48
CA GLN A 209 -22.30 -0.89 12.10
C GLN A 209 -20.91 -1.19 11.52
N ASP A 210 -20.75 -0.94 10.22
CA ASP A 210 -19.43 -0.86 9.56
C ASP A 210 -18.57 0.22 10.22
N ALA A 211 -17.25 -0.01 10.26
CA ALA A 211 -16.29 1.03 10.58
C ALA A 211 -16.34 2.17 9.53
N GLY A 212 -15.98 3.39 9.94
CA GLY A 212 -16.03 4.57 9.07
C GLY A 212 -15.26 4.38 7.76
N VAL A 213 -14.06 3.81 7.85
CA VAL A 213 -13.21 3.47 6.68
C VAL A 213 -13.84 2.40 5.79
N VAL A 214 -14.56 1.43 6.36
CA VAL A 214 -15.25 0.37 5.58
C VAL A 214 -16.43 0.96 4.82
N LYS A 215 -17.23 1.85 5.44
CA LYS A 215 -18.30 2.58 4.74
C LYS A 215 -17.74 3.33 3.53
N LYS A 216 -16.61 4.02 3.69
CA LYS A 216 -15.94 4.75 2.61
C LYS A 216 -15.41 3.84 1.50
N LEU A 217 -14.77 2.72 1.85
CA LEU A 217 -14.35 1.70 0.87
C LEU A 217 -15.53 1.15 0.06
N ARG A 218 -16.67 0.87 0.71
CA ARG A 218 -17.88 0.41 0.02
C ARG A 218 -18.46 1.47 -0.91
N ASN A 219 -18.47 2.73 -0.48
CA ASN A 219 -18.89 3.85 -1.33
C ASN A 219 -17.98 4.03 -2.54
N ALA A 220 -16.70 3.65 -2.41
CA ALA A 220 -15.74 3.59 -3.50
C ALA A 220 -15.87 2.32 -4.38
N GLY A 221 -16.82 1.43 -4.07
CA GLY A 221 -17.08 0.20 -4.82
C GLY A 221 -16.11 -0.95 -4.50
N ALA A 222 -15.29 -0.84 -3.45
CA ALA A 222 -14.36 -1.88 -3.06
C ALA A 222 -15.07 -3.11 -2.48
N ILE A 223 -14.49 -4.28 -2.67
CA ILE A 223 -15.00 -5.56 -2.15
C ILE A 223 -14.21 -5.92 -0.90
N ILE A 224 -14.87 -6.04 0.25
CA ILE A 224 -14.22 -6.52 1.47
C ILE A 224 -13.97 -8.04 1.32
N LEU A 225 -12.74 -8.43 1.04
CA LEU A 225 -12.33 -9.81 0.78
C LEU A 225 -12.35 -10.67 2.06
N GLY A 226 -12.07 -10.06 3.21
CA GLY A 226 -11.96 -10.76 4.48
C GLY A 226 -11.23 -9.97 5.55
N LYS A 227 -10.85 -10.66 6.61
CA LYS A 227 -10.07 -10.15 7.75
C LYS A 227 -8.63 -10.60 7.67
N ALA A 228 -7.71 -9.65 7.73
CA ALA A 228 -6.29 -9.93 7.91
C ALA A 228 -5.98 -10.24 9.38
N THR A 229 -5.10 -11.22 9.62
CA THR A 229 -4.61 -11.54 10.97
C THR A 229 -3.84 -10.38 11.59
N MET A 230 -3.59 -10.45 12.90
CA MET A 230 -2.86 -9.44 13.65
C MET A 230 -2.21 -10.02 14.91
N THR A 231 -1.22 -9.31 15.46
CA THR A 231 -0.83 -9.52 16.86
C THR A 231 -2.04 -9.21 17.74
N GLU A 232 -2.38 -10.14 18.62
CA GLU A 232 -3.60 -10.08 19.42
C GLU A 232 -3.76 -8.77 20.20
N TRP A 233 -4.98 -8.22 20.23
CA TRP A 233 -5.30 -6.93 20.83
C TRP A 233 -4.38 -5.80 20.37
N ALA A 234 -3.93 -5.85 19.12
CA ALA A 234 -3.00 -4.91 18.53
C ALA A 234 -1.68 -4.78 19.33
N ALA A 235 -1.18 -5.90 19.86
CA ALA A 235 -0.02 -6.00 20.74
C ALA A 235 -0.19 -5.34 22.13
N SER A 236 -1.44 -5.06 22.55
CA SER A 236 -1.73 -4.51 23.89
C SER A 236 -2.08 -5.57 24.94
N ARG A 237 -1.91 -6.86 24.63
CA ARG A 237 -2.16 -7.95 25.60
C ARG A 237 -1.00 -8.13 26.58
N SER A 238 0.21 -8.35 26.06
CA SER A 238 1.37 -8.79 26.83
C SER A 238 2.69 -8.29 26.23
N SER A 239 3.70 -8.11 27.08
CA SER A 239 5.05 -7.70 26.67
C SER A 239 5.90 -8.82 26.06
N THR A 240 5.50 -10.09 26.20
CA THR A 240 6.29 -11.26 25.76
C THR A 240 5.68 -12.01 24.58
N MET A 241 4.47 -11.65 24.18
CA MET A 241 3.77 -12.30 23.06
C MET A 241 4.47 -11.98 21.73
N PRO A 242 4.78 -13.01 20.90
CA PRO A 242 5.41 -12.77 19.62
C PRO A 242 4.49 -12.00 18.66
N ASN A 243 5.11 -11.15 17.85
CA ASN A 243 4.42 -10.43 16.78
C ASN A 243 3.78 -11.40 15.79
N GLY A 244 2.54 -11.13 15.38
CA GLY A 244 1.79 -11.99 14.47
C GLY A 244 1.06 -13.14 15.11
N TRP A 245 1.20 -13.36 16.41
CA TRP A 245 0.45 -14.39 17.14
C TRP A 245 -0.90 -13.86 17.65
N ASN A 246 -1.92 -14.73 17.60
CA ASN A 246 -3.18 -14.57 18.32
C ASN A 246 -3.85 -15.92 18.60
N GLY A 247 -4.77 -15.97 19.56
CA GLY A 247 -5.44 -17.20 20.00
C GLY A 247 -6.35 -17.83 18.95
N ARG A 248 -6.79 -17.07 17.94
CA ARG A 248 -7.69 -17.56 16.89
C ARG A 248 -7.00 -18.30 15.74
N LEU A 249 -5.83 -17.84 15.31
CA LEU A 249 -5.12 -18.38 14.13
C LEU A 249 -3.71 -18.95 14.46
N GLY A 250 -3.17 -18.56 15.62
CA GLY A 250 -1.79 -18.83 16.01
C GLY A 250 -0.79 -17.88 15.34
N GLN A 251 0.46 -18.32 15.22
CA GLN A 251 1.58 -17.52 14.69
C GLN A 251 1.49 -17.33 13.17
N ALA A 252 1.44 -16.08 12.71
CA ALA A 252 1.67 -15.72 11.31
C ALA A 252 3.15 -15.77 10.94
N LEU A 253 3.47 -16.02 9.67
CA LEU A 253 4.86 -16.11 9.18
C LEU A 253 5.19 -14.99 8.20
N ASN A 254 6.47 -14.61 8.18
CA ASN A 254 6.99 -13.70 7.16
C ASN A 254 7.11 -14.46 5.81
N PRO A 255 6.59 -13.91 4.70
CA PRO A 255 6.54 -14.63 3.42
C PRO A 255 7.89 -14.72 2.72
N TYR A 256 8.91 -13.96 3.13
CA TYR A 256 10.26 -14.04 2.60
C TYR A 256 11.08 -15.10 3.33
N VAL A 257 11.08 -15.03 4.67
CA VAL A 257 11.84 -15.90 5.57
C VAL A 257 10.94 -16.29 6.74
N ALA A 258 10.48 -17.55 6.78
CA ALA A 258 9.48 -18.02 7.75
C ALA A 258 9.92 -17.84 9.22
N SER A 259 11.23 -17.93 9.49
CA SER A 259 11.82 -17.76 10.81
C SER A 259 12.04 -16.30 11.22
N ALA A 260 11.89 -15.34 10.29
CA ALA A 260 12.00 -13.93 10.60
C ALA A 260 10.71 -13.39 11.23
N ASP A 261 10.84 -12.41 12.12
CA ASP A 261 9.70 -11.71 12.70
C ASP A 261 8.88 -11.01 11.58
N PRO A 262 7.59 -11.36 11.37
CA PRO A 262 6.75 -10.65 10.42
C PRO A 262 6.32 -9.26 10.93
N SER A 263 6.72 -8.90 12.16
CA SER A 263 6.36 -7.71 12.90
C SER A 263 4.84 -7.57 13.07
N GLY A 264 4.40 -6.48 13.68
CA GLY A 264 3.02 -6.31 14.09
C GLY A 264 2.69 -4.89 14.50
N SER A 265 1.42 -4.62 14.81
CA SER A 265 0.35 -5.59 14.91
C SER A 265 -0.44 -5.83 13.60
N SER A 266 -0.26 -5.06 12.53
CA SER A 266 -0.95 -5.29 11.24
C SER A 266 -0.28 -6.39 10.40
N THR A 267 0.14 -7.47 11.05
CA THR A 267 0.95 -8.56 10.48
C THR A 267 0.30 -9.15 9.23
N GLY A 268 -0.95 -9.59 9.34
CA GLY A 268 -1.65 -10.23 8.23
C GLY A 268 -1.89 -9.31 7.05
N SER A 269 -2.05 -8.01 7.29
CA SER A 269 -2.23 -7.03 6.22
C SER A 269 -0.97 -6.93 5.36
N ALA A 270 0.20 -6.86 6.00
CA ALA A 270 1.48 -6.78 5.30
C ALA A 270 1.86 -8.12 4.64
N THR A 271 1.78 -9.24 5.37
CA THR A 271 2.07 -10.58 4.85
C THR A 271 1.19 -10.93 3.65
N SER A 272 -0.12 -10.66 3.72
CA SER A 272 -1.07 -11.02 2.66
C SER A 272 -0.86 -10.19 1.40
N VAL A 273 -0.58 -8.90 1.53
CA VAL A 273 -0.29 -8.03 0.39
C VAL A 273 1.04 -8.39 -0.26
N ALA A 274 2.07 -8.67 0.55
CA ALA A 274 3.37 -9.09 0.07
C ALA A 274 3.30 -10.39 -0.74
N ALA A 275 2.50 -11.36 -0.28
CA ALA A 275 2.33 -12.67 -0.87
C ALA A 275 1.22 -12.75 -1.95
N ASN A 276 0.70 -11.61 -2.44
CA ASN A 276 -0.36 -11.56 -3.46
C ASN A 276 -1.67 -12.28 -3.07
N LEU A 277 -2.01 -12.30 -1.77
CA LEU A 277 -3.26 -12.88 -1.26
C LEU A 277 -4.43 -11.86 -1.27
N ALA A 278 -4.12 -10.59 -1.51
CA ALA A 278 -5.09 -9.53 -1.74
C ALA A 278 -4.48 -8.43 -2.63
N ALA A 279 -5.35 -7.61 -3.25
CA ALA A 279 -4.89 -6.48 -4.04
C ALA A 279 -4.24 -5.43 -3.13
N VAL A 280 -4.93 -5.05 -2.06
CA VAL A 280 -4.50 -4.06 -1.06
C VAL A 280 -5.09 -4.41 0.32
N ALA A 281 -4.56 -3.81 1.39
CA ALA A 281 -5.08 -3.99 2.73
C ALA A 281 -5.13 -2.71 3.56
N LEU A 282 -5.95 -2.70 4.61
CA LEU A 282 -5.93 -1.71 5.67
C LEU A 282 -5.31 -2.29 6.95
N GLY A 283 -4.33 -1.57 7.49
CA GLY A 283 -3.77 -1.77 8.82
C GLY A 283 -4.24 -0.69 9.80
N THR A 284 -3.86 -0.86 11.07
CA THR A 284 -4.09 0.13 12.13
C THR A 284 -2.81 0.35 12.91
N GLU A 285 -2.57 1.60 13.31
CA GLU A 285 -1.38 1.97 14.06
C GLU A 285 -1.68 2.84 15.27
N THR A 286 -1.30 2.34 16.45
CA THR A 286 -1.08 3.12 17.67
C THR A 286 0.37 3.59 17.73
N ALA A 287 1.31 2.67 17.53
CA ALA A 287 2.75 2.88 17.46
C ALA A 287 3.37 1.76 16.60
N GLY A 288 3.99 2.10 15.47
CA GLY A 288 4.67 1.15 14.56
C GLY A 288 3.82 0.12 13.83
N SER A 289 2.58 -0.10 14.23
CA SER A 289 1.75 -1.21 13.75
C SER A 289 1.30 -1.16 12.28
N ILE A 290 1.62 -0.10 11.52
CA ILE A 290 1.54 -0.07 10.05
C ILE A 290 2.96 -0.05 9.47
N LEU A 291 3.83 0.84 9.94
CA LEU A 291 5.17 1.03 9.38
C LEU A 291 6.07 -0.20 9.58
N SER A 292 6.08 -0.78 10.77
CA SER A 292 6.93 -1.91 11.15
C SER A 292 6.61 -3.21 10.40
N PRO A 293 5.34 -3.69 10.34
CA PRO A 293 5.04 -4.85 9.50
C PRO A 293 5.24 -4.56 8.01
N SER A 294 5.09 -3.30 7.56
CA SER A 294 5.40 -2.95 6.16
C SER A 294 6.89 -3.07 5.85
N ASN A 295 7.75 -2.61 6.77
CA ASN A 295 9.19 -2.78 6.73
C ASN A 295 9.58 -4.27 6.64
N SER A 296 9.10 -5.09 7.58
CA SER A 296 9.50 -6.50 7.67
C SER A 296 9.00 -7.36 6.51
N ASN A 297 7.94 -6.94 5.80
CA ASN A 297 7.33 -7.72 4.72
C ASN A 297 7.51 -7.07 3.33
N SER A 298 8.44 -6.11 3.18
CA SER A 298 8.76 -5.49 1.88
C SER A 298 7.55 -4.91 1.16
N VAL A 299 6.70 -4.18 1.89
CA VAL A 299 5.53 -3.48 1.34
C VAL A 299 5.54 -2.02 1.76
N VAL A 300 4.73 -1.22 1.06
CA VAL A 300 4.49 0.18 1.40
C VAL A 300 3.43 0.26 2.47
N GLY A 301 3.68 1.07 3.50
CA GLY A 301 2.71 1.37 4.55
C GLY A 301 2.63 2.87 4.79
N ILE A 302 1.41 3.42 4.74
CA ILE A 302 1.16 4.82 5.09
C ILE A 302 0.46 4.89 6.43
N LYS A 303 1.14 5.47 7.42
CA LYS A 303 0.52 5.93 8.67
C LYS A 303 0.10 7.39 8.45
N PRO A 304 -1.20 7.72 8.30
CA PRO A 304 -1.60 9.11 8.11
C PRO A 304 -1.64 9.87 9.45
N THR A 305 -1.65 11.20 9.37
CA THR A 305 -1.92 12.09 10.51
C THR A 305 -3.15 11.60 11.26
N VAL A 306 -3.05 11.54 12.60
CA VAL A 306 -4.16 11.07 13.43
C VAL A 306 -5.41 11.91 13.18
N GLY A 307 -6.49 11.21 12.81
CA GLY A 307 -7.78 11.81 12.47
C GLY A 307 -8.05 11.94 10.97
N LEU A 308 -7.06 11.77 10.08
CA LEU A 308 -7.34 11.84 8.63
C LEU A 308 -8.28 10.73 8.18
N ALA A 309 -8.06 9.51 8.67
CA ALA A 309 -8.98 8.38 8.50
C ALA A 309 -9.78 8.18 9.80
N SER A 310 -11.07 7.89 9.66
CA SER A 310 -11.96 7.64 10.79
C SER A 310 -11.55 6.41 11.58
N ARG A 311 -11.64 6.48 12.90
CA ARG A 311 -11.38 5.37 13.83
C ARG A 311 -12.69 4.78 14.38
N ALA A 312 -13.84 5.31 13.96
CA ALA A 312 -15.13 4.79 14.36
C ALA A 312 -15.28 3.33 13.91
N GLY A 313 -15.69 2.46 14.85
CA GLY A 313 -15.84 1.02 14.60
C GLY A 313 -14.52 0.24 14.55
N VAL A 314 -13.40 0.83 14.96
CA VAL A 314 -12.13 0.09 15.15
C VAL A 314 -11.96 -0.23 16.64
N ILE A 315 -11.57 -1.47 16.98
CA ILE A 315 -11.22 -1.82 18.37
C ILE A 315 -9.99 -1.00 18.77
N PRO A 316 -10.09 -0.08 19.75
CA PRO A 316 -9.08 0.95 19.98
C PRO A 316 -8.02 0.51 20.98
N ILE A 317 -6.89 1.23 20.98
CA ILE A 317 -5.99 1.35 22.13
C ILE A 317 -6.06 2.79 22.63
N SER A 318 -5.64 3.76 21.81
CA SER A 318 -5.59 5.17 22.18
C SER A 318 -6.13 6.06 21.08
N HIS A 319 -7.25 6.74 21.34
CA HIS A 319 -7.74 7.78 20.43
C HIS A 319 -6.78 8.97 20.25
N ARG A 320 -5.67 9.07 20.99
CA ARG A 320 -4.64 10.09 20.72
C ARG A 320 -3.68 9.67 19.60
N GLN A 321 -3.44 8.37 19.45
CA GLN A 321 -2.42 7.86 18.52
C GLN A 321 -2.98 6.97 17.40
N ASP A 322 -4.12 6.31 17.65
CA ASP A 322 -4.71 5.35 16.73
C ASP A 322 -5.03 6.02 15.40
N THR A 323 -4.67 5.34 14.33
CA THR A 323 -5.01 5.71 12.96
C THR A 323 -5.18 4.47 12.10
N VAL A 324 -5.95 4.59 11.03
CA VAL A 324 -6.12 3.56 10.00
C VAL A 324 -5.33 3.99 8.77
N GLY A 325 -4.61 3.08 8.15
CA GLY A 325 -3.82 3.40 6.97
C GLY A 325 -3.65 2.23 6.00
N PRO A 326 -3.35 2.52 4.74
CA PRO A 326 -3.16 1.50 3.71
C PRO A 326 -1.81 0.79 3.85
N ILE A 327 -1.82 -0.50 3.52
CA ILE A 327 -0.65 -1.33 3.32
C ILE A 327 -0.77 -1.96 1.92
N CYS A 328 0.15 -1.64 1.03
CA CYS A 328 0.08 -1.96 -0.40
C CYS A 328 1.46 -2.33 -0.96
N ARG A 329 1.54 -2.92 -2.16
CA ARG A 329 2.84 -3.23 -2.79
C ARG A 329 3.54 -2.00 -3.35
N THR A 330 2.78 -1.00 -3.77
CA THR A 330 3.28 0.23 -4.39
C THR A 330 2.79 1.47 -3.64
N VAL A 331 3.53 2.58 -3.73
CA VAL A 331 3.11 3.88 -3.20
C VAL A 331 1.86 4.38 -3.91
N SER A 332 1.75 4.18 -5.23
CA SER A 332 0.55 4.54 -5.98
C SER A 332 -0.71 3.83 -5.45
N ASP A 333 -0.65 2.52 -5.21
CA ASP A 333 -1.81 1.79 -4.68
C ASP A 333 -2.15 2.23 -3.25
N ALA A 334 -1.13 2.52 -2.43
CA ALA A 334 -1.35 3.04 -1.08
C ALA A 334 -2.06 4.40 -1.11
N VAL A 335 -1.70 5.28 -2.04
CA VAL A 335 -2.31 6.61 -2.20
C VAL A 335 -3.77 6.51 -2.68
N GLU A 336 -4.07 5.61 -3.62
CA GLU A 336 -5.45 5.31 -4.06
C GLU A 336 -6.35 4.90 -2.89
N VAL A 337 -5.84 4.02 -2.02
CA VAL A 337 -6.58 3.56 -0.84
C VAL A 337 -6.68 4.68 0.20
N LEU A 338 -5.63 5.48 0.39
CA LEU A 338 -5.65 6.63 1.29
C LEU A 338 -6.77 7.61 0.88
N ASP A 339 -6.81 8.00 -0.38
CA ASP A 339 -7.83 8.92 -0.91
C ASP A 339 -9.26 8.42 -0.66
N ALA A 340 -9.47 7.11 -0.76
CA ALA A 340 -10.77 6.53 -0.49
C ALA A 340 -11.18 6.59 0.99
N ILE A 341 -10.24 6.43 1.93
CA ILE A 341 -10.57 6.26 3.36
C ILE A 341 -10.51 7.55 4.19
N VAL A 342 -9.87 8.62 3.69
CA VAL A 342 -9.73 9.87 4.43
C VAL A 342 -11.02 10.71 4.44
N GLY A 343 -11.06 11.67 5.35
CA GLY A 343 -12.08 12.71 5.40
C GLY A 343 -13.08 12.55 6.54
N PHE A 344 -13.97 13.52 6.62
CA PHE A 344 -14.94 13.67 7.69
C PHE A 344 -15.75 12.40 7.94
N ASP A 345 -15.99 12.12 9.23
CA ASP A 345 -16.91 11.11 9.73
C ASP A 345 -17.59 11.61 11.00
N GLN A 346 -18.92 11.57 11.03
CA GLN A 346 -19.73 12.00 12.17
C GLN A 346 -19.48 11.13 13.41
N ASP A 347 -19.19 9.84 13.23
CA ASP A 347 -18.94 8.90 14.33
C ASP A 347 -17.53 9.07 14.95
N ASP A 348 -16.67 9.86 14.31
CA ASP A 348 -15.35 10.28 14.77
C ASP A 348 -15.14 11.79 14.54
N PHE A 349 -16.17 12.57 14.87
CA PHE A 349 -16.28 13.99 14.53
C PHE A 349 -15.07 14.82 14.98
N LEU A 350 -14.63 14.67 16.24
CA LEU A 350 -13.61 15.54 16.84
C LEU A 350 -12.26 15.41 16.12
N ALA A 351 -11.87 14.19 15.74
CA ALA A 351 -10.59 13.99 15.07
C ALA A 351 -10.69 14.30 13.57
N THR A 352 -11.73 13.80 12.91
CA THR A 352 -11.84 13.93 11.45
C THR A 352 -12.15 15.36 11.00
N LYS A 353 -12.92 16.15 11.77
CA LYS A 353 -13.19 17.57 11.43
C LYS A 353 -11.92 18.41 11.40
N LYS A 354 -10.99 18.19 12.35
CA LYS A 354 -9.73 18.94 12.41
C LYS A 354 -8.77 18.45 11.34
N ALA A 355 -8.62 17.14 11.20
CA ALA A 355 -7.64 16.57 10.27
C ALA A 355 -8.05 16.73 8.80
N SER A 356 -9.35 16.81 8.49
CA SER A 356 -9.81 16.98 7.10
C SER A 356 -9.32 18.26 6.44
N THR A 357 -8.89 19.27 7.21
CA THR A 357 -8.28 20.48 6.64
C THR A 357 -6.91 20.24 6.02
N TYR A 358 -6.28 19.09 6.30
CA TYR A 358 -5.02 18.69 5.69
C TYR A 358 -5.21 17.92 4.38
N ILE A 359 -6.45 17.58 4.00
CA ILE A 359 -6.71 16.86 2.76
C ILE A 359 -6.62 17.86 1.60
N PRO A 360 -5.71 17.64 0.64
CA PRO A 360 -5.55 18.53 -0.50
C PRO A 360 -6.78 18.49 -1.41
N HIS A 361 -7.12 19.63 -2.00
CA HIS A 361 -8.17 19.68 -3.02
C HIS A 361 -7.79 18.80 -4.21
N GLY A 362 -8.68 17.88 -4.60
CA GLY A 362 -8.43 16.92 -5.67
C GLY A 362 -7.72 15.62 -5.23
N GLY A 363 -7.48 15.42 -3.93
CA GLY A 363 -6.92 14.18 -3.40
C GLY A 363 -5.40 14.09 -3.48
N TYR A 364 -4.86 12.98 -3.00
CA TYR A 364 -3.44 12.73 -2.83
C TYR A 364 -2.75 12.17 -4.09
N GLN A 365 -3.50 11.59 -5.03
CA GLN A 365 -2.94 11.08 -6.30
C GLN A 365 -2.07 12.11 -7.05
N GLN A 366 -2.40 13.40 -6.98
CA GLN A 366 -1.65 14.48 -7.65
C GLN A 366 -0.20 14.65 -7.17
N PHE A 367 0.15 14.02 -6.04
CA PHE A 367 1.50 14.05 -5.45
C PHE A 367 2.37 12.85 -5.84
N LEU A 368 1.86 11.93 -6.67
CA LEU A 368 2.63 10.82 -7.25
C LEU A 368 3.57 11.33 -8.37
N LYS A 369 4.64 12.03 -7.99
CA LYS A 369 5.63 12.63 -8.90
C LYS A 369 6.93 11.84 -8.93
N ALA A 370 7.31 11.32 -10.10
CA ALA A 370 8.54 10.52 -10.24
C ALA A 370 9.82 11.33 -9.93
N ASP A 371 9.79 12.65 -10.12
CA ASP A 371 10.82 13.61 -9.74
C ASP A 371 10.57 14.25 -8.36
N GLY A 372 9.68 13.66 -7.54
CA GLY A 372 9.23 14.21 -6.26
C GLY A 372 10.32 14.44 -5.21
N LEU A 373 11.51 13.85 -5.40
CA LEU A 373 12.69 14.05 -4.57
C LEU A 373 13.41 15.39 -4.80
N LYS A 374 13.19 16.02 -5.96
CA LYS A 374 13.87 17.26 -6.33
C LYS A 374 13.58 18.35 -5.31
N ASP A 375 14.66 18.99 -4.85
CA ASP A 375 14.67 20.08 -3.87
C ASP A 375 14.14 19.72 -2.47
N LYS A 376 13.84 18.43 -2.20
CA LYS A 376 13.38 17.97 -0.89
C LYS A 376 14.51 17.90 0.12
N ARG A 377 14.28 18.46 1.31
CA ARG A 377 15.24 18.50 2.42
C ARG A 377 14.97 17.36 3.39
N LEU A 378 15.82 16.35 3.38
CA LEU A 378 15.64 15.12 4.15
C LEU A 378 16.67 15.04 5.28
N GLY A 379 16.20 14.90 6.51
CA GLY A 379 17.07 14.81 7.69
C GLY A 379 17.57 13.39 7.95
N ILE A 380 18.85 13.28 8.32
CA ILE A 380 19.46 12.05 8.86
C ILE A 380 19.91 12.36 10.29
N SER A 381 19.18 11.83 11.27
CA SER A 381 19.51 12.01 12.68
C SER A 381 20.39 10.88 13.20
N LYS A 382 21.43 11.23 13.98
CA LYS A 382 22.25 10.26 14.70
C LYS A 382 21.49 9.53 15.81
N ASP A 383 20.36 10.07 16.25
CA ASP A 383 19.48 9.44 17.24
C ASP A 383 18.67 8.28 16.64
N LEU A 384 18.60 8.19 15.31
CA LEU A 384 17.86 7.15 14.58
C LEU A 384 18.76 6.27 13.71
N PHE A 385 19.79 6.84 13.06
CA PHE A 385 20.74 6.09 12.25
C PHE A 385 22.00 5.77 13.06
N GLY A 386 22.19 4.49 13.39
CA GLY A 386 23.45 3.98 13.92
C GLY A 386 24.53 3.88 12.84
N SER A 387 25.77 3.64 13.26
CA SER A 387 26.92 3.54 12.34
C SER A 387 26.80 2.40 11.32
N ASN A 388 26.16 1.29 11.71
CA ASN A 388 25.88 0.17 10.80
C ASN A 388 24.77 0.53 9.81
N ASP A 389 23.74 1.27 10.25
CA ASP A 389 22.67 1.71 9.36
C ASP A 389 23.21 2.65 8.29
N ILE A 390 24.05 3.62 8.65
CA ILE A 390 24.67 4.51 7.65
C ILE A 390 25.37 3.73 6.54
N LYS A 391 26.06 2.63 6.87
CA LYS A 391 26.67 1.75 5.86
C LYS A 391 25.62 1.05 4.99
N THR A 392 24.59 0.49 5.61
CA THR A 392 23.50 -0.22 4.91
C THR A 392 22.76 0.71 3.94
N TYR A 393 22.47 1.95 4.36
CA TYR A 393 21.68 2.91 3.56
C TYR A 393 22.52 3.85 2.69
N GLN A 394 23.85 3.71 2.66
CA GLN A 394 24.73 4.63 1.93
C GLN A 394 24.37 4.76 0.44
N GLN A 395 24.02 3.65 -0.22
CA GLN A 395 23.62 3.66 -1.63
C GLN A 395 22.28 4.38 -1.84
N HIS A 396 21.35 4.28 -0.89
CA HIS A 396 20.09 5.02 -0.92
C HIS A 396 20.32 6.51 -0.73
N PHE A 397 21.21 6.91 0.18
CA PHE A 397 21.58 8.32 0.35
C PHE A 397 22.20 8.91 -0.93
N ASN A 398 23.05 8.13 -1.61
CA ASN A 398 23.61 8.54 -2.90
C ASN A 398 22.51 8.69 -3.96
N THR A 399 21.57 7.75 -4.02
CA THR A 399 20.43 7.79 -4.94
C THR A 399 19.54 9.02 -4.69
N LEU A 400 19.22 9.30 -3.43
CA LEU A 400 18.43 10.47 -3.03
C LEU A 400 19.11 11.78 -3.48
N ARG A 401 20.43 11.92 -3.22
CA ARG A 401 21.21 13.09 -3.68
C ARG A 401 21.21 13.20 -5.21
N GLN A 402 21.42 12.10 -5.92
CA GLN A 402 21.40 12.07 -7.40
C GLN A 402 20.03 12.45 -7.99
N LYS A 403 18.94 12.17 -7.28
CA LYS A 403 17.58 12.56 -7.67
C LYS A 403 17.19 13.97 -7.19
N GLY A 404 18.14 14.73 -6.64
CA GLY A 404 17.97 16.14 -6.31
C GLY A 404 17.50 16.42 -4.89
N ALA A 405 17.47 15.43 -4.00
CA ALA A 405 17.19 15.66 -2.59
C ALA A 405 18.43 16.25 -1.88
N VAL A 406 18.19 17.20 -0.98
CA VAL A 406 19.18 17.78 -0.08
C VAL A 406 19.17 16.99 1.22
N LEU A 407 20.21 16.19 1.45
CA LEU A 407 20.36 15.45 2.70
C LEU A 407 21.04 16.32 3.76
N VAL A 408 20.41 16.44 4.93
CA VAL A 408 20.93 17.15 6.09
C VAL A 408 21.43 16.12 7.09
N ASP A 409 22.73 15.88 7.05
CA ASP A 409 23.40 14.83 7.83
C ASP A 409 23.69 15.24 9.28
N ASN A 410 23.90 14.24 10.15
CA ASN A 410 24.35 14.37 11.54
C ASN A 410 23.46 15.30 12.39
N LEU A 411 22.14 15.20 12.20
CA LEU A 411 21.18 15.92 13.02
C LEU A 411 21.06 15.29 14.41
N GLU A 412 20.69 16.13 15.37
CA GLU A 412 20.31 15.71 16.72
C GLU A 412 18.93 16.27 17.00
N ILE A 413 18.06 15.46 17.61
CA ILE A 413 16.76 15.92 18.05
C ILE A 413 16.97 16.81 19.29
N PRO A 414 16.59 18.11 19.24
CA PRO A 414 16.73 18.99 20.40
C PRO A 414 16.00 18.44 21.61
N ASN A 415 16.55 18.63 22.81
CA ASN A 415 15.97 18.11 24.04
C ASN A 415 15.66 16.60 23.97
N ILE A 416 16.58 15.82 23.40
CA ILE A 416 16.42 14.37 23.23
C ILE A 416 16.02 13.65 24.52
N TYR A 417 16.47 14.11 25.69
CA TYR A 417 16.07 13.57 27.00
C TYR A 417 14.55 13.65 27.25
N LEU A 418 13.88 14.74 26.83
CA LEU A 418 12.42 14.87 26.91
C LEU A 418 11.74 13.88 25.97
N VAL A 419 12.32 13.68 24.78
CA VAL A 419 11.79 12.73 23.79
C VAL A 419 11.93 11.30 24.33
N GLN A 420 13.09 10.93 24.86
CA GLN A 420 13.32 9.62 25.45
C GLN A 420 12.38 9.35 26.64
N ASP A 421 12.19 10.30 27.56
CA ASP A 421 11.20 10.20 28.63
C ASP A 421 9.78 10.00 28.08
N ALA A 422 9.42 10.77 27.05
CA ALA A 422 8.10 10.68 26.44
C ALA A 422 7.85 9.31 25.81
N LEU A 423 8.83 8.75 25.09
CA LEU A 423 8.72 7.46 24.41
C LEU A 423 8.71 6.28 25.38
N VAL A 424 9.52 6.31 26.44
CA VAL A 424 9.70 5.15 27.33
C VAL A 424 8.71 5.17 28.51
N VAL A 425 8.46 6.33 29.09
CA VAL A 425 7.72 6.45 30.36
C VAL A 425 6.35 7.07 30.14
N ALA A 426 6.31 8.30 29.60
CA ALA A 426 5.08 9.07 29.54
C ALA A 426 4.04 8.41 28.62
N GLN A 427 4.46 7.91 27.46
CA GLN A 427 3.58 7.20 26.53
C GLN A 427 2.97 5.96 27.20
N ARG A 428 3.77 5.15 27.89
CA ARG A 428 3.28 3.94 28.58
C ARG A 428 2.24 4.28 29.65
N ILE A 429 2.50 5.31 30.47
CA ILE A 429 1.55 5.78 31.49
C ILE A 429 0.22 6.18 30.84
N ALA A 430 0.27 7.01 29.80
CA ALA A 430 -0.93 7.46 29.10
C ALA A 430 -1.68 6.30 28.44
N LEU A 431 -0.98 5.44 27.70
CA LEU A 431 -1.56 4.31 26.98
C LEU A 431 -2.24 3.30 27.93
N SER A 432 -1.68 3.02 29.11
CA SER A 432 -2.30 2.12 30.08
C SER A 432 -3.68 2.61 30.54
N ALA A 433 -3.83 3.91 30.76
CA ALA A 433 -5.12 4.49 31.15
C ALA A 433 -6.08 4.62 29.95
N GLU A 434 -5.56 5.09 28.81
CA GLU A 434 -6.32 5.26 27.57
C GLU A 434 -6.89 3.93 27.06
N SER A 435 -6.10 2.83 27.09
CA SER A 435 -6.52 1.52 26.60
C SER A 435 -7.71 0.96 27.37
N LYS A 436 -7.67 0.96 28.71
CA LYS A 436 -8.81 0.56 29.54
C LYS A 436 -10.06 1.36 29.22
N MET A 437 -9.93 2.69 29.19
CA MET A 437 -11.07 3.59 28.95
C MET A 437 -11.69 3.36 27.57
N ASN A 438 -10.86 3.34 26.53
CA ASN A 438 -11.31 3.25 25.14
C ASN A 438 -11.87 1.86 24.82
N LEU A 439 -11.22 0.79 25.29
CA LEU A 439 -11.70 -0.58 25.08
C LEU A 439 -13.05 -0.80 25.78
N ASN A 440 -13.17 -0.39 27.04
CA ASN A 440 -14.45 -0.50 27.77
C ASN A 440 -15.57 0.28 27.08
N ALA A 441 -15.27 1.48 26.55
CA ALA A 441 -16.24 2.26 25.80
C ALA A 441 -16.66 1.58 24.50
N TYR A 442 -15.72 0.92 23.80
CA TYR A 442 -16.01 0.16 22.59
C TYR A 442 -16.88 -1.08 22.88
N LEU A 443 -16.50 -1.92 23.85
CA LEU A 443 -17.20 -3.17 24.18
C LEU A 443 -18.66 -2.94 24.63
N LYS A 444 -18.92 -1.84 25.32
CA LYS A 444 -20.28 -1.43 25.71
C LYS A 444 -21.19 -1.11 24.52
N LYS A 445 -20.62 -0.68 23.38
CA LYS A 445 -21.38 -0.35 22.16
C LYS A 445 -21.70 -1.55 21.28
N LEU A 446 -21.10 -2.72 21.53
CA LEU A 446 -21.42 -3.93 20.78
C LEU A 446 -22.88 -4.32 21.01
N VAL A 447 -23.58 -4.74 19.96
CA VAL A 447 -24.97 -5.18 20.05
C VAL A 447 -25.04 -6.43 20.93
N TYR A 448 -24.15 -7.38 20.65
CA TYR A 448 -23.98 -8.58 21.44
C TYR A 448 -22.49 -8.89 21.61
N THR A 449 -22.11 -9.37 22.78
CA THR A 449 -20.77 -9.87 23.10
C THR A 449 -20.79 -10.55 24.46
N ARG A 450 -19.84 -11.45 24.69
CA ARG A 450 -19.66 -12.15 25.98
C ARG A 450 -18.79 -11.35 26.96
N VAL A 451 -18.05 -10.36 26.48
CA VAL A 451 -17.15 -9.51 27.29
C VAL A 451 -17.54 -8.05 27.12
N ARG A 452 -17.77 -7.33 28.22
CA ARG A 452 -18.24 -5.93 28.22
C ARG A 452 -17.21 -4.96 28.80
N SER A 453 -16.07 -5.48 29.24
CA SER A 453 -14.97 -4.71 29.82
C SER A 453 -13.62 -5.43 29.65
N LEU A 454 -12.54 -4.70 29.86
CA LEU A 454 -11.17 -5.23 29.95
C LEU A 454 -11.05 -6.28 31.05
N ALA A 455 -11.72 -6.08 32.19
CA ALA A 455 -11.79 -7.08 33.26
C ALA A 455 -12.43 -8.40 32.78
N ASP A 456 -13.51 -8.35 31.99
CA ASP A 456 -14.13 -9.55 31.41
C ASP A 456 -13.18 -10.26 30.43
N VAL A 457 -12.42 -9.50 29.63
CA VAL A 457 -11.41 -10.05 28.71
C VAL A 457 -10.30 -10.76 29.50
N ILE A 458 -9.75 -10.11 30.53
CA ILE A 458 -8.72 -10.71 31.41
C ILE A 458 -9.23 -12.00 32.07
N ALA A 459 -10.49 -11.99 32.53
CA ALA A 459 -11.12 -13.16 33.12
C ALA A 459 -11.33 -14.29 32.10
N PHE A 460 -11.78 -13.97 30.88
CA PHE A 460 -11.92 -14.93 29.80
C PHE A 460 -10.57 -15.59 29.45
N ASN A 461 -9.52 -14.78 29.31
CA ASN A 461 -8.20 -15.25 28.96
C ASN A 461 -7.66 -16.27 29.98
N LYS A 462 -7.93 -16.05 31.28
CA LYS A 462 -7.48 -16.95 32.36
C LYS A 462 -8.08 -18.36 32.28
N VAL A 463 -9.25 -18.51 31.69
CA VAL A 463 -9.95 -19.81 31.59
C VAL A 463 -9.89 -20.42 30.19
N SER A 464 -9.44 -19.66 29.19
CA SER A 464 -9.32 -20.11 27.80
C SER A 464 -7.92 -20.64 27.51
N ALA A 465 -7.76 -21.97 27.46
CA ALA A 465 -6.47 -22.60 27.12
C ALA A 465 -5.91 -22.14 25.76
N SER A 466 -6.78 -21.83 24.81
CA SER A 466 -6.39 -21.37 23.47
C SER A 466 -5.80 -19.96 23.43
N GLU A 467 -6.05 -19.13 24.46
CA GLU A 467 -5.42 -17.80 24.61
C GLU A 467 -3.97 -17.91 25.13
N LYS A 468 -3.54 -19.12 25.53
CA LYS A 468 -2.16 -19.44 25.94
C LYS A 468 -1.55 -18.41 26.91
N VAL A 469 -2.32 -17.97 27.90
CA VAL A 469 -1.87 -16.96 28.87
C VAL A 469 -0.66 -17.44 29.68
N GLU A 470 -0.53 -18.75 29.93
CA GLU A 470 0.64 -19.31 30.60
C GLU A 470 1.93 -19.16 29.77
N GLU A 471 1.83 -19.25 28.44
CA GLU A 471 2.98 -19.13 27.53
C GLU A 471 3.31 -17.67 27.22
N TYR A 472 2.29 -16.85 26.97
CA TYR A 472 2.46 -15.51 26.41
C TYR A 472 1.98 -14.37 27.30
N GLY A 473 1.43 -14.62 28.48
CA GLY A 473 1.06 -13.59 29.47
C GLY A 473 -0.10 -12.67 29.07
N GLN A 474 -0.41 -11.72 29.94
CA GLN A 474 -1.36 -10.62 29.70
C GLN A 474 -1.09 -9.41 30.61
N ASP A 475 0.20 -9.17 30.91
CA ASP A 475 0.66 -8.19 31.90
C ASP A 475 0.30 -6.75 31.52
N ILE A 476 0.31 -6.40 30.22
CA ILE A 476 -0.09 -5.07 29.73
C ILE A 476 -1.57 -4.80 30.04
N MET A 477 -2.43 -5.79 29.81
CA MET A 477 -3.86 -5.69 30.15
C MET A 477 -4.08 -5.58 31.66
N GLU A 478 -3.39 -6.38 32.46
CA GLU A 478 -3.51 -6.32 33.92
C GLU A 478 -2.98 -4.98 34.48
N ALA A 479 -1.94 -4.40 33.88
CA ALA A 479 -1.45 -3.07 34.22
C ALA A 479 -2.46 -1.98 33.83
N ALA A 480 -3.06 -2.07 32.64
CA ALA A 480 -4.10 -1.15 32.19
C ALA A 480 -5.35 -1.22 33.09
N GLU A 481 -5.77 -2.42 33.50
CA GLU A 481 -6.93 -2.60 34.38
C GLU A 481 -6.71 -1.99 35.77
N LYS A 482 -5.48 -1.90 36.27
CA LYS A 482 -5.16 -1.23 37.54
C LYS A 482 -5.30 0.30 37.50
N THR A 483 -5.47 0.89 36.32
CA THR A 483 -5.63 2.34 36.18
C THR A 483 -7.03 2.83 36.59
N ASN A 484 -7.09 4.08 37.05
CA ASN A 484 -8.32 4.78 37.43
C ASN A 484 -8.70 5.89 36.44
N GLY A 485 -8.26 5.75 35.18
CA GLY A 485 -8.43 6.77 34.13
C GLY A 485 -7.39 7.89 34.19
N ILE A 486 -7.71 9.04 33.62
CA ILE A 486 -6.76 10.17 33.48
C ILE A 486 -6.71 11.00 34.77
N GLY A 487 -5.74 10.70 35.63
CA GLY A 487 -5.44 11.38 36.88
C GLY A 487 -4.32 12.41 36.76
N LYS A 488 -3.68 12.73 37.90
CA LYS A 488 -2.56 13.69 37.95
C LYS A 488 -1.35 13.16 37.16
N LEU A 489 -1.00 11.89 37.37
CA LEU A 489 0.15 11.23 36.74
C LEU A 489 -0.01 11.17 35.21
N GLU A 490 -1.18 10.77 34.73
CA GLU A 490 -1.48 10.67 33.30
C GLU A 490 -1.51 12.06 32.64
N ARG A 491 -2.04 13.09 33.33
CA ARG A 491 -1.99 14.47 32.85
C ARG A 491 -0.56 15.00 32.72
N GLU A 492 0.31 14.67 33.67
CA GLU A 492 1.72 15.03 33.62
C GLU A 492 2.44 14.33 32.47
N ALA A 493 2.19 13.02 32.30
CA ALA A 493 2.69 12.26 31.17
C ALA A 493 2.25 12.85 29.81
N LEU A 494 0.96 13.17 29.65
CA LEU A 494 0.44 13.82 28.45
C LEU A 494 1.08 15.20 28.20
N SER A 495 1.37 15.95 29.26
CA SER A 495 2.12 17.20 29.18
C SER A 495 3.57 16.97 28.71
N ASN A 496 4.26 15.96 29.23
CA ASN A 496 5.63 15.63 28.84
C ASN A 496 5.71 15.19 27.36
N ILE A 497 4.76 14.37 26.91
CA ILE A 497 4.57 14.02 25.50
C ILE A 497 4.43 15.29 24.64
N THR A 498 3.59 16.23 25.07
CA THR A 498 3.37 17.49 24.34
C THR A 498 4.64 18.34 24.28
N LYS A 499 5.39 18.42 25.38
CA LYS A 499 6.68 19.13 25.44
C LYS A 499 7.73 18.47 24.54
N ALA A 500 7.84 17.15 24.56
CA ALA A 500 8.76 16.39 23.70
C ALA A 500 8.47 16.62 22.21
N CYS A 501 7.19 16.58 21.82
CA CYS A 501 6.77 16.89 20.46
C CYS A 501 7.17 18.32 20.05
N LYS A 502 6.78 19.31 20.86
CA LYS A 502 6.98 20.73 20.54
C LYS A 502 8.45 21.15 20.55
N TYR A 503 9.21 20.73 21.57
CA TYR A 503 10.58 21.20 21.82
C TYR A 503 11.64 20.25 21.29
N GLY A 504 11.26 19.05 20.83
CA GLY A 504 12.13 18.10 20.13
C GLY A 504 11.82 18.03 18.64
N PHE A 505 11.00 17.07 18.24
CA PHE A 505 10.78 16.76 16.82
C PHE A 505 10.28 17.96 16.00
N GLU A 506 9.23 18.67 16.44
CA GLU A 506 8.73 19.83 15.71
C GLU A 506 9.76 20.95 15.60
N LYS A 507 10.51 21.18 16.69
CA LYS A 507 11.56 22.19 16.73
C LYS A 507 12.64 21.89 15.69
N MET A 508 13.11 20.64 15.65
CA MET A 508 14.09 20.19 14.66
C MET A 508 13.58 20.37 13.22
N MET A 509 12.39 19.85 12.93
CA MET A 509 11.81 19.90 11.58
C MET A 509 11.69 21.36 11.09
N LYS A 510 11.27 22.28 11.96
CA LYS A 510 11.11 23.71 11.62
C LYS A 510 12.45 24.44 11.50
N GLU A 511 13.35 24.32 12.48
CA GLU A 511 14.63 25.05 12.50
C GLU A 511 15.57 24.61 11.39
N LYS A 512 15.50 23.34 10.97
CA LYS A 512 16.33 22.79 9.89
C LYS A 512 15.64 22.85 8.52
N ALA A 513 14.39 23.34 8.48
CA ALA A 513 13.53 23.38 7.30
C ALA A 513 13.51 22.03 6.59
N LEU A 514 13.13 20.97 7.31
CA LEU A 514 13.07 19.61 6.78
C LEU A 514 11.67 19.32 6.24
N ASP A 515 11.63 18.67 5.08
CA ASP A 515 10.42 18.10 4.51
C ASP A 515 10.08 16.74 5.14
N ALA A 516 11.11 15.96 5.46
CA ALA A 516 10.97 14.70 6.19
C ALA A 516 12.21 14.38 7.03
N LEU A 517 12.01 13.65 8.11
CA LEU A 517 13.05 12.92 8.82
C LEU A 517 13.05 11.47 8.34
N MET A 518 14.20 10.97 7.93
CA MET A 518 14.37 9.56 7.55
C MET A 518 14.71 8.69 8.76
N SER A 519 14.38 7.41 8.70
CA SER A 519 14.88 6.41 9.64
C SER A 519 15.13 5.05 8.96
N PRO A 520 16.04 4.22 9.50
CA PRO A 520 16.07 2.80 9.19
C PRO A 520 14.72 2.17 9.51
N GLY A 521 14.23 1.32 8.61
CA GLY A 521 12.97 0.58 8.79
C GLY A 521 11.84 1.45 9.35
N ALA A 522 11.36 1.09 10.53
CA ALA A 522 10.28 1.79 11.22
C ALA A 522 10.71 2.46 12.54
N ASP A 523 11.99 2.74 12.73
CA ASP A 523 12.55 3.20 14.02
C ASP A 523 11.99 4.57 14.47
N ILE A 524 11.50 5.39 13.53
CA ILE A 524 10.83 6.66 13.84
C ILE A 524 9.40 6.50 14.37
N ALA A 525 8.82 5.30 14.32
CA ALA A 525 7.37 5.14 14.45
C ALA A 525 6.80 5.60 15.79
N ASP A 526 7.49 5.37 16.91
CA ASP A 526 7.01 5.80 18.23
C ASP A 526 7.01 7.34 18.35
N LEU A 527 8.01 8.00 17.76
CA LEU A 527 8.07 9.46 17.68
C LEU A 527 6.90 10.03 16.87
N LEU A 528 6.60 9.40 15.72
CA LEU A 528 5.44 9.78 14.92
C LEU A 528 4.12 9.53 15.65
N ALA A 529 4.04 8.43 16.38
CA ALA A 529 2.87 8.03 17.14
C ALA A 529 2.54 9.00 18.26
N ILE A 530 3.51 9.37 19.11
CA ILE A 530 3.23 10.25 20.26
C ILE A 530 2.72 11.64 19.82
N GLY A 531 3.19 12.14 18.69
CA GLY A 531 2.75 13.39 18.11
C GLY A 531 1.52 13.29 17.22
N GLY A 532 1.13 12.08 16.78
CA GLY A 532 0.08 11.87 15.79
C GLY A 532 0.46 12.38 14.40
N TYR A 533 1.74 12.24 14.05
CA TYR A 533 2.35 12.64 12.79
C TYR A 533 2.23 11.55 11.72
N PRO A 534 2.30 11.91 10.43
CA PRO A 534 2.33 10.93 9.35
C PRO A 534 3.72 10.34 9.11
N GLY A 535 3.73 9.12 8.58
CA GLY A 535 4.92 8.45 8.09
C GLY A 535 4.62 7.50 6.94
N ILE A 536 5.58 7.30 6.05
CA ILE A 536 5.49 6.34 4.95
C ILE A 536 6.74 5.46 4.95
N ASN A 537 6.54 4.14 5.06
CA ASN A 537 7.59 3.15 4.87
C ASN A 537 7.60 2.68 3.41
N VAL A 538 8.78 2.60 2.79
CA VAL A 538 8.98 2.06 1.44
C VAL A 538 10.08 0.99 1.47
N PRO A 539 9.97 -0.11 0.71
CA PRO A 539 11.04 -1.12 0.64
C PRO A 539 12.41 -0.55 0.26
N ALA A 540 13.45 -0.93 1.02
CA ALA A 540 14.83 -0.42 0.86
C ALA A 540 15.83 -1.54 0.57
N GLY A 541 15.56 -2.78 0.96
CA GLY A 541 16.40 -3.89 0.52
C GLY A 541 16.07 -5.20 1.22
N TYR A 542 17.05 -6.11 1.15
CA TYR A 542 17.02 -7.41 1.79
C TYR A 542 18.41 -7.66 2.38
N ASP A 543 18.47 -8.22 3.59
CA ASP A 543 19.73 -8.64 4.18
C ASP A 543 20.30 -9.90 3.48
N LYS A 544 21.45 -10.39 3.97
CA LYS A 544 22.10 -11.59 3.42
C LYS A 544 21.24 -12.86 3.48
N ASN A 545 20.28 -12.92 4.40
CA ASN A 545 19.38 -14.05 4.59
C ASN A 545 18.08 -13.89 3.76
N GLY A 546 17.86 -12.71 3.18
CA GLY A 546 16.66 -12.37 2.42
C GLY A 546 15.56 -11.74 3.26
N VAL A 547 15.84 -11.36 4.52
CA VAL A 547 14.89 -10.62 5.37
C VAL A 547 14.76 -9.20 4.83
N PRO A 548 13.53 -8.73 4.53
CA PRO A 548 13.34 -7.38 4.02
C PRO A 548 13.66 -6.29 5.05
N PHE A 549 14.14 -5.16 4.56
CA PHE A 549 14.17 -3.90 5.29
C PHE A 549 13.66 -2.76 4.40
N GLY A 550 13.15 -1.72 5.03
CA GLY A 550 12.57 -0.52 4.44
C GLY A 550 13.25 0.75 4.92
N ILE A 551 12.83 1.89 4.38
CA ILE A 551 13.17 3.21 4.87
C ILE A 551 11.85 3.95 5.14
N SER A 552 11.76 4.59 6.30
CA SER A 552 10.60 5.43 6.63
C SER A 552 10.91 6.90 6.47
N PHE A 553 9.93 7.64 5.94
CA PHE A 553 9.92 9.10 5.86
C PHE A 553 8.82 9.62 6.78
N GLY A 554 9.19 10.33 7.84
CA GLY A 554 8.26 10.94 8.80
C GLY A 554 8.22 12.46 8.68
N GLY A 555 7.04 13.05 8.84
CA GLY A 555 6.84 14.49 8.67
C GLY A 555 5.99 15.13 9.77
N LEU A 556 5.62 16.40 9.61
CA LEU A 556 4.69 17.08 10.52
C LEU A 556 3.23 16.77 10.13
N LYS A 557 2.28 17.12 11.00
CA LYS A 557 0.84 16.92 10.69
C LYS A 557 0.46 17.61 9.39
N GLY A 558 -0.21 16.87 8.51
CA GLY A 558 -0.62 17.38 7.20
C GLY A 558 0.45 17.35 6.12
N SER A 559 1.63 16.76 6.38
CA SER A 559 2.71 16.65 5.39
C SER A 559 2.57 15.43 4.47
N GLU A 560 1.45 14.71 4.48
CA GLU A 560 1.18 13.58 3.58
C GLU A 560 1.47 13.92 2.11
N PRO A 561 1.09 15.09 1.56
CA PRO A 561 1.41 15.43 0.18
C PRO A 561 2.93 15.38 -0.10
N THR A 562 3.73 16.02 0.75
CA THR A 562 5.19 16.06 0.61
C THR A 562 5.81 14.68 0.83
N LEU A 563 5.32 13.91 1.82
CA LEU A 563 5.80 12.56 2.08
C LEU A 563 5.49 11.60 0.93
N ILE A 564 4.34 11.76 0.27
CA ILE A 564 3.97 10.97 -0.91
C ILE A 564 4.91 11.28 -2.07
N GLU A 565 5.23 12.55 -2.33
CA GLU A 565 6.22 12.93 -3.35
C GLU A 565 7.59 12.29 -3.09
N ILE A 566 8.04 12.33 -1.82
CA ILE A 566 9.33 11.74 -1.41
C ILE A 566 9.31 10.22 -1.57
N ALA A 567 8.30 9.56 -1.00
CA ALA A 567 8.18 8.10 -1.01
C ALA A 567 8.05 7.55 -2.44
N TYR A 568 7.20 8.17 -3.26
CA TYR A 568 7.02 7.77 -4.65
C TYR A 568 8.28 8.06 -5.48
N GLY A 569 8.91 9.23 -5.31
CA GLY A 569 10.17 9.52 -5.99
C GLY A 569 11.29 8.55 -5.62
N PHE A 570 11.37 8.11 -4.35
CA PHE A 570 12.30 7.07 -3.91
C PHE A 570 11.97 5.69 -4.50
N GLU A 571 10.70 5.28 -4.49
CA GLU A 571 10.24 4.03 -5.08
C GLU A 571 10.57 3.98 -6.58
N GLN A 572 10.26 5.04 -7.34
CA GLN A 572 10.52 5.12 -8.77
C GLN A 572 12.02 5.23 -9.10
N ALA A 573 12.83 5.74 -8.17
CA ALA A 573 14.27 5.79 -8.36
C ALA A 573 14.96 4.44 -8.17
N THR A 574 14.31 3.48 -7.51
CA THR A 574 14.99 2.29 -6.97
C THR A 574 14.33 0.96 -7.36
N HIS A 575 13.00 0.89 -7.44
CA HIS A 575 12.22 -0.31 -7.74
C HIS A 575 12.68 -1.57 -6.96
N ILE A 576 12.95 -1.39 -5.66
CA ILE A 576 13.61 -2.41 -4.83
C ILE A 576 12.76 -3.65 -4.57
N ARG A 577 11.44 -3.47 -4.41
CA ARG A 577 10.54 -4.55 -4.02
C ARG A 577 10.64 -5.72 -5.01
N LYS A 578 10.76 -6.92 -4.45
CA LYS A 578 10.65 -8.21 -5.14
C LYS A 578 9.51 -9.01 -4.51
N SER A 579 8.75 -9.75 -5.31
CA SER A 579 7.79 -10.74 -4.79
C SER A 579 8.51 -11.75 -3.90
N PRO A 580 7.89 -12.23 -2.81
CA PRO A 580 8.43 -13.34 -2.02
C PRO A 580 8.57 -14.61 -2.89
N PRO A 581 9.44 -15.55 -2.48
CA PRO A 581 9.55 -16.87 -3.11
C PRO A 581 8.23 -17.67 -2.98
N SER A 582 8.05 -18.70 -3.81
CA SER A 582 6.84 -19.54 -3.77
C SER A 582 6.62 -20.27 -2.45
N HIS A 583 7.71 -20.54 -1.72
CA HIS A 583 7.70 -21.01 -0.34
C HIS A 583 8.67 -20.13 0.48
N PRO A 584 8.28 -19.69 1.67
CA PRO A 584 9.17 -18.91 2.52
C PRO A 584 10.39 -19.75 2.90
N ARG A 585 11.56 -19.11 2.99
CA ARG A 585 12.79 -19.79 3.41
C ARG A 585 12.71 -20.10 4.90
N TRP A 586 13.07 -21.33 5.30
CA TRP A 586 13.10 -21.72 6.72
C TRP A 586 14.43 -21.38 7.40
N ASP A 587 15.52 -21.37 6.63
CA ASP A 587 16.87 -21.29 7.17
C ASP A 587 17.24 -19.85 7.52
N TYR A 588 17.24 -19.57 8.83
CA TYR A 588 18.08 -18.55 9.41
C TYR A 588 19.50 -19.13 9.44
N ILE A 589 20.34 -18.85 8.44
CA ILE A 589 21.77 -19.14 8.59
C ILE A 589 22.30 -18.07 9.56
N SER A 590 22.22 -18.36 10.86
CA SER A 590 23.02 -17.64 11.83
C SER A 590 24.47 -18.02 11.54
N ASP A 591 25.16 -17.24 10.71
CA ASP A 591 26.61 -17.19 10.82
C ASP A 591 26.93 -16.53 12.16
N SER A 592 26.80 -17.29 13.23
CA SER A 592 27.56 -17.07 14.44
C SER A 592 28.99 -17.46 14.13
N ILE A 593 29.81 -16.46 13.77
CA ILE A 593 31.22 -16.37 14.15
C ILE A 593 31.48 -14.94 14.62
#